data_AF-A0A915U9Z5-F1
#
_entry.id   AF-A0A915U9Z5-F1
#
_cell.length_a   1.000
_cell.length_b   1.000
_cell.length_c   1.000
_cell.angle_alpha   90.00
_cell.angle_beta   90.00
_cell.angle_gamma   90.00
#
_symmetry.space_group_name_H-M   'P 1'
#
loop_
_entity.id
_entity.type
_entity.pdbx_description
1 polymer ?
#
loop_
_entity_poly.entity_id
_entity_poly.type
_entity_poly.pdbx_seq_one_letter_code
_entity_poly.pdbx_strand_id
1 'polypeptide(L)'
;MVVVLLLWSGAAMAEIRYVKPSLEVPVRRGQGMDYRIVVIVNDGTRVELLEEQGDWARIRTEKGKEGWILKRYLSTEPPLNEVVSRLKKENRTLQEKQATFKERIAELKATMQEEIDSLQAALQESESQKDECLAELDLVRNQYEALQRDAADVVQTKQQLKDTRREVEEVRQRYLTVEEENRRLRKNTSIKWFLAGSGVLLIGWLIGLGSGRSRKRRSSLL
;
A
#
# COMPACT_ATOMS: atom_id res chain seq x y z
N MET A 1 -48.49 -68.96 -23.98
CA MET A 1 -47.19 -69.57 -23.60
C MET A 1 -46.22 -69.32 -24.75
N VAL A 2 -45.33 -68.34 -24.62
CA VAL A 2 -44.25 -68.09 -25.59
C VAL A 2 -42.97 -67.93 -24.79
N VAL A 3 -42.15 -68.98 -24.80
CA VAL A 3 -40.84 -69.02 -24.16
C VAL A 3 -39.86 -68.37 -25.14
N VAL A 4 -39.33 -67.20 -24.78
CA VAL A 4 -38.25 -66.53 -25.52
C VAL A 4 -36.93 -67.01 -24.93
N LEU A 5 -36.22 -67.83 -25.68
CA LEU A 5 -34.86 -68.30 -25.38
C LEU A 5 -33.86 -67.21 -25.81
N LEU A 6 -33.39 -66.42 -24.84
CA LEU A 6 -32.24 -65.53 -25.01
C LEU A 6 -30.96 -66.37 -25.04
N LEU A 7 -30.45 -66.64 -26.24
CA LEU A 7 -29.12 -67.20 -26.45
C LEU A 7 -28.06 -66.16 -26.06
N TRP A 8 -27.50 -66.32 -24.87
CA TRP A 8 -26.35 -65.58 -24.39
C TRP A 8 -25.12 -66.05 -25.17
N SER A 9 -24.75 -65.34 -26.25
CA SER A 9 -23.44 -65.55 -26.88
C SER A 9 -22.36 -65.05 -25.93
N GLY A 10 -21.63 -65.97 -25.31
CA GLY A 10 -20.42 -65.65 -24.56
C GLY A 10 -19.38 -65.06 -25.53
N ALA A 11 -18.91 -63.85 -25.23
CA ALA A 11 -17.75 -63.30 -25.92
C ALA A 11 -16.53 -64.16 -25.58
N ALA A 12 -16.05 -64.93 -26.55
CA ALA A 12 -14.75 -65.61 -26.43
C ALA A 12 -13.68 -64.52 -26.37
N MET A 13 -13.06 -64.33 -25.20
CA MET A 13 -11.91 -63.45 -25.02
C MET A 13 -10.69 -64.13 -25.64
N ALA A 14 -10.27 -63.62 -26.79
CA ALA A 14 -9.05 -64.01 -27.48
C ALA A 14 -7.82 -63.61 -26.66
N GLU A 15 -7.06 -64.59 -26.13
CA GLU A 15 -5.83 -64.31 -25.39
C GLU A 15 -4.69 -63.99 -26.36
N ILE A 16 -4.12 -62.79 -26.25
CA ILE A 16 -3.07 -62.31 -27.16
C ILE A 16 -1.70 -62.77 -26.66
N ARG A 17 -0.89 -63.28 -27.58
CA ARG A 17 0.52 -63.61 -27.36
C ARG A 17 1.39 -62.96 -28.43
N TYR A 18 2.66 -62.77 -28.12
CA TYR A 18 3.69 -62.24 -29.01
C TYR A 18 4.75 -63.30 -29.25
N VAL A 19 5.26 -63.37 -30.48
CA VAL A 19 6.35 -64.29 -30.81
C VAL A 19 7.67 -63.74 -30.23
N LYS A 20 8.44 -64.58 -29.53
CA LYS A 20 9.75 -64.21 -28.94
C LYS A 20 10.83 -64.04 -30.02
N PRO A 21 11.93 -63.31 -29.71
CA PRO A 21 13.03 -63.07 -30.63
C PRO A 21 13.67 -64.34 -31.15
N SER A 22 13.31 -64.69 -32.39
CA SER A 22 13.91 -65.76 -33.19
C SER A 22 13.66 -65.43 -34.65
N LEU A 23 14.64 -65.73 -35.52
CA LEU A 23 14.70 -65.23 -36.89
C LEU A 23 13.42 -65.57 -37.68
N GLU A 24 12.93 -66.80 -37.55
CA GLU A 24 11.73 -67.32 -38.20
C GLU A 24 11.16 -68.48 -37.37
N VAL A 25 9.89 -68.38 -36.95
CA VAL A 25 9.23 -69.48 -36.22
C VAL A 25 8.20 -70.17 -37.12
N PRO A 26 8.38 -71.47 -37.44
CA PRO A 26 7.43 -72.19 -38.27
C PRO A 26 6.18 -72.57 -37.47
N VAL A 27 5.02 -72.16 -37.97
CA VAL A 27 3.70 -72.61 -37.51
C VAL A 27 3.28 -73.80 -38.37
N ARG A 28 2.98 -74.92 -37.72
CA ARG A 28 2.74 -76.23 -38.37
C ARG A 28 1.27 -76.63 -38.34
N ARG A 29 0.86 -77.55 -39.21
CA ARG A 29 -0.55 -78.02 -39.27
C ARG A 29 -0.96 -78.83 -38.04
N GLY A 30 -0.02 -79.48 -37.35
CA GLY A 30 -0.28 -80.32 -36.18
C GLY A 30 0.86 -80.24 -35.16
N GLN A 31 0.67 -80.93 -34.03
CA GLN A 31 1.60 -80.96 -32.90
C GLN A 31 2.74 -81.93 -33.18
N GLY A 32 3.87 -81.42 -33.65
CA GLY A 32 5.04 -82.24 -33.93
C GLY A 32 5.89 -81.71 -35.08
N MET A 33 7.11 -82.23 -35.19
CA MET A 33 8.07 -81.79 -36.21
C MET A 33 7.79 -82.37 -37.61
N ASP A 34 7.01 -83.46 -37.68
CA ASP A 34 6.66 -84.14 -38.93
C ASP A 34 5.52 -83.46 -39.69
N TYR A 35 4.83 -82.50 -39.06
CA TYR A 35 3.73 -81.76 -39.68
C TYR A 35 4.24 -80.66 -40.61
N ARG A 36 3.58 -80.51 -41.76
CA ARG A 36 3.87 -79.46 -42.76
C ARG A 36 3.72 -78.06 -42.15
N ILE A 37 4.68 -77.18 -42.49
CA ILE A 37 4.64 -75.76 -42.14
C ILE A 37 3.53 -75.07 -42.94
N VAL A 38 2.65 -74.33 -42.25
CA VAL A 38 1.51 -73.61 -42.81
C VAL A 38 1.84 -72.13 -43.01
N VAL A 39 2.59 -71.55 -42.08
CA VAL A 39 3.07 -70.17 -42.13
C VAL A 39 4.34 -70.03 -41.31
N ILE A 40 5.21 -69.10 -41.69
CA ILE A 40 6.35 -68.68 -40.88
C ILE A 40 5.96 -67.33 -40.27
N VAL A 41 6.11 -67.21 -38.95
CA VAL A 41 5.84 -65.96 -38.22
C VAL A 41 7.17 -65.35 -37.76
N ASN A 42 7.25 -64.03 -37.86
CA ASN A 42 8.44 -63.29 -37.47
C ASN A 42 8.40 -62.94 -35.99
N ASP A 43 9.54 -62.58 -35.43
CA ASP A 43 9.65 -62.00 -34.08
C ASP A 43 8.66 -60.83 -33.88
N GLY A 44 8.08 -60.76 -32.68
CA GLY A 44 7.15 -59.70 -32.28
C GLY A 44 5.77 -59.75 -32.96
N THR A 45 5.52 -60.74 -33.83
CA THR A 45 4.21 -60.90 -34.46
C THR A 45 3.15 -61.16 -33.38
N ARG A 46 2.07 -60.37 -33.40
CA ARG A 46 0.89 -60.59 -32.56
C ARG A 46 0.10 -61.78 -33.07
N VAL A 47 -0.21 -62.71 -32.16
CA VAL A 47 -1.02 -63.90 -32.47
C VAL A 47 -2.09 -64.09 -31.41
N GLU A 48 -3.24 -64.61 -31.83
CA GLU A 48 -4.32 -65.05 -30.95
C GLU A 48 -4.05 -66.50 -30.54
N LEU A 49 -4.06 -66.77 -29.24
CA LEU A 49 -3.98 -68.12 -28.69
C LEU A 49 -5.36 -68.76 -28.70
N LEU A 50 -5.50 -69.91 -29.36
CA LEU A 50 -6.75 -70.66 -29.44
C LEU A 50 -6.79 -71.84 -28.45
N GLU A 51 -5.68 -72.58 -28.36
CA GLU A 51 -5.61 -73.79 -27.55
C GLU A 51 -4.17 -74.07 -27.11
N GLU A 52 -3.96 -74.64 -25.93
CA GLU A 52 -2.65 -75.12 -25.48
C GLU A 52 -2.72 -76.62 -25.18
N GLN A 53 -1.79 -77.39 -25.76
CA GLN A 53 -1.68 -78.82 -25.51
C GLN A 53 -0.21 -79.24 -25.42
N GLY A 54 0.20 -79.72 -24.23
CA GLY A 54 1.60 -80.09 -23.97
C GLY A 54 2.54 -78.91 -24.19
N ASP A 55 3.58 -79.09 -25.00
CA ASP A 55 4.56 -78.06 -25.38
C ASP A 55 4.13 -77.19 -26.57
N TRP A 56 2.95 -77.46 -27.14
CA TRP A 56 2.43 -76.79 -28.33
C TRP A 56 1.23 -75.89 -27.99
N ALA A 57 1.08 -74.83 -28.76
CA ALA A 57 -0.03 -73.92 -28.73
C ALA A 57 -0.61 -73.79 -30.14
N ARG A 58 -1.93 -73.89 -30.28
CA ARG A 58 -2.64 -73.55 -31.51
C ARG A 58 -2.89 -72.04 -31.50
N ILE A 59 -2.40 -71.37 -32.53
CA ILE A 59 -2.53 -69.93 -32.68
C ILE A 59 -3.24 -69.57 -33.96
N ARG A 60 -3.88 -68.40 -33.98
CA ARG A 60 -4.40 -67.73 -35.17
C ARG A 60 -3.58 -66.47 -35.41
N THR A 61 -3.05 -66.36 -36.62
CA THR A 61 -2.38 -65.14 -37.08
C THR A 61 -3.42 -64.08 -37.48
N GLU A 62 -3.05 -62.79 -37.48
CA GLU A 62 -3.93 -61.70 -37.94
C GLU A 62 -4.47 -61.91 -39.37
N LYS A 63 -3.73 -62.66 -40.20
CA LYS A 63 -4.13 -63.04 -41.56
C LYS A 63 -5.14 -64.20 -41.61
N GLY A 64 -5.67 -64.62 -40.45
CA GLY A 64 -6.66 -65.69 -40.32
C GLY A 64 -6.12 -67.12 -40.45
N LYS A 65 -4.79 -67.31 -40.61
CA LYS A 65 -4.20 -68.65 -40.69
C LYS A 65 -4.03 -69.24 -39.30
N GLU A 66 -4.43 -70.50 -39.15
CA GLU A 66 -4.31 -71.26 -37.90
C GLU A 66 -3.25 -72.36 -38.00
N GLY A 67 -2.59 -72.65 -36.89
CA GLY A 67 -1.70 -73.80 -36.76
C GLY A 67 -1.02 -73.85 -35.40
N TRP A 68 -0.12 -74.81 -35.23
CA TRP A 68 0.56 -75.13 -33.98
C TRP A 68 1.98 -74.58 -33.96
N ILE A 69 2.34 -73.92 -32.86
CA ILE A 69 3.66 -73.34 -32.56
C ILE A 69 4.12 -73.83 -31.18
N LEU A 70 5.43 -73.95 -30.95
CA LEU A 70 5.95 -74.30 -29.63
C LEU A 70 5.75 -73.14 -28.65
N LYS A 71 5.22 -73.43 -27.45
CA LYS A 71 4.94 -72.42 -26.41
C LYS A 71 6.15 -71.59 -26.01
N ARG A 72 7.36 -72.17 -26.09
CA ARG A 72 8.62 -71.45 -25.79
C ARG A 72 8.83 -70.19 -26.62
N TYR A 73 8.24 -70.14 -27.82
CA TYR A 73 8.28 -69.00 -28.72
C TYR A 73 7.15 -68.00 -28.51
N LEU A 74 6.23 -68.25 -27.59
CA LEU A 74 5.17 -67.31 -27.24
C LEU A 74 5.54 -66.56 -25.94
N SER A 75 5.21 -65.28 -25.92
CA SER A 75 5.35 -64.37 -24.79
C SER A 75 4.03 -63.65 -24.57
N THR A 76 3.75 -63.28 -23.33
CA THR A 76 2.64 -62.38 -22.99
C THR A 76 3.03 -60.91 -23.14
N GLU A 77 4.33 -60.62 -23.16
CA GLU A 77 4.89 -59.28 -23.23
C GLU A 77 5.05 -58.80 -24.68
N PRO A 78 4.77 -57.51 -24.96
CA PRO A 78 4.94 -56.92 -26.29
C PRO A 78 6.43 -56.90 -26.71
N PRO A 79 6.70 -56.83 -28.03
CA PRO A 79 8.07 -56.82 -28.52
C PRO A 79 8.87 -55.63 -28.02
N LEU A 80 10.15 -55.88 -27.70
CA LEU A 80 11.05 -54.87 -27.12
C LEU A 80 11.13 -53.59 -27.96
N ASN A 81 11.12 -53.71 -29.29
CA ASN A 81 11.16 -52.55 -30.19
C ASN A 81 9.93 -51.64 -30.04
N GLU A 82 8.75 -52.21 -29.81
CA GLU A 82 7.53 -51.43 -29.58
C GLU A 82 7.60 -50.73 -28.21
N VAL A 83 8.05 -51.44 -27.18
CA VAL A 83 8.26 -50.88 -25.83
C VAL A 83 9.25 -49.72 -25.88
N VAL A 84 10.41 -49.90 -26.54
CA VAL A 84 11.42 -48.85 -26.68
C VAL A 84 10.88 -47.65 -27.47
N SER A 85 10.13 -47.88 -28.54
CA SER A 85 9.49 -46.81 -29.31
C SER A 85 8.50 -46.01 -28.46
N ARG A 86 7.67 -46.71 -27.69
CA ARG A 86 6.71 -46.12 -26.74
C ARG A 86 7.42 -45.31 -25.66
N LEU A 87 8.39 -45.90 -24.98
CA LEU A 87 9.18 -45.24 -23.93
C LEU A 87 9.95 -44.03 -24.46
N LYS A 88 10.46 -44.06 -25.69
CA LYS A 88 11.10 -42.90 -26.33
C LYS A 88 10.09 -41.77 -26.57
N LYS A 89 8.89 -42.10 -27.06
CA LYS A 89 7.81 -41.12 -27.23
C LYS A 89 7.39 -40.53 -25.88
N GLU A 90 7.17 -41.37 -24.87
CA GLU A 90 6.83 -40.93 -23.52
C GLU A 90 7.91 -40.02 -22.94
N ASN A 91 9.18 -40.41 -23.01
CA ASN A 91 10.29 -39.55 -22.56
C ASN A 91 10.30 -38.20 -23.28
N ARG A 92 10.09 -38.18 -24.60
CA ARG A 92 10.00 -36.92 -25.36
C ARG A 92 8.83 -36.05 -24.87
N THR A 93 7.65 -36.63 -24.70
CA THR A 93 6.49 -35.89 -24.19
C THR A 93 6.69 -35.40 -22.76
N LEU A 94 7.40 -36.17 -21.92
CA LEU A 94 7.74 -35.77 -20.56
C LEU A 94 8.76 -34.64 -20.56
N GLN A 95 9.75 -34.68 -21.45
CA GLN A 95 10.72 -33.59 -21.63
C GLN A 95 10.05 -32.31 -22.13
N GLU A 96 9.13 -32.41 -23.09
CA GLU A 96 8.34 -31.27 -23.58
C GLU A 96 7.45 -30.68 -22.46
N LYS A 97 6.79 -31.53 -21.67
CA LYS A 97 6.05 -31.10 -20.46
C LYS A 97 6.97 -30.45 -19.43
N GLN A 98 8.16 -31.00 -19.21
CA GLN A 98 9.12 -30.44 -18.27
C GLN A 98 9.61 -29.06 -18.71
N ALA A 99 9.84 -28.85 -20.01
CA ALA A 99 10.19 -27.55 -20.57
C ALA A 99 9.06 -26.52 -20.36
N THR A 100 7.84 -26.87 -20.74
CA THR A 100 6.67 -25.99 -20.58
C THR A 100 6.37 -25.67 -19.11
N PHE A 101 6.52 -26.63 -18.19
CA PHE A 101 6.39 -26.35 -16.76
C PHE A 101 7.50 -25.44 -16.23
N LYS A 102 8.74 -25.61 -16.68
CA LYS A 102 9.84 -24.71 -16.31
C LYS A 102 9.58 -23.28 -16.79
N GLU A 103 9.08 -23.11 -18.02
CA GLU A 103 8.70 -21.81 -18.56
C GLU A 103 7.58 -21.16 -17.74
N ARG A 104 6.50 -21.92 -17.43
CA ARG A 104 5.42 -21.43 -16.56
C ARG A 104 5.89 -21.04 -15.16
N ILE A 105 6.82 -21.81 -14.58
CA ILE A 105 7.40 -21.48 -13.28
C ILE A 105 8.21 -20.18 -13.36
N ALA A 106 8.98 -19.98 -14.44
CA ALA A 106 9.74 -18.75 -14.65
C ALA A 106 8.82 -17.54 -14.86
N GLU A 107 7.76 -17.70 -15.67
CA GLU A 107 6.74 -16.68 -15.91
C GLU A 107 6.01 -16.32 -14.61
N LEU A 108 5.48 -17.31 -13.89
CA LEU A 108 4.78 -17.08 -12.62
C LEU A 108 5.69 -16.44 -11.57
N LYS A 109 6.97 -16.82 -11.53
CA LYS A 109 7.93 -16.18 -10.63
C LYS A 109 8.17 -14.72 -11.00
N ALA A 110 8.22 -14.39 -12.29
CA ALA A 110 8.37 -13.01 -12.75
C ALA A 110 7.14 -12.17 -12.38
N THR A 111 5.92 -12.67 -12.64
CA THR A 111 4.68 -11.94 -12.29
C THR A 111 4.55 -11.74 -10.78
N MET A 112 4.87 -12.76 -9.97
CA MET A 112 4.87 -12.62 -8.51
C MET A 112 5.92 -11.63 -8.02
N GLN A 113 7.08 -11.55 -8.68
CA GLN A 113 8.11 -10.58 -8.32
C GLN A 113 7.65 -9.15 -8.64
N GLU A 114 7.04 -8.93 -9.82
CA GLU A 114 6.45 -7.64 -10.18
C GLU A 114 5.35 -7.21 -9.20
N GLU A 115 4.49 -8.15 -8.77
CA GLU A 115 3.47 -7.89 -7.75
C GLU A 115 4.11 -7.50 -6.41
N ILE A 116 5.14 -8.23 -5.94
CA ILE A 116 5.87 -7.91 -4.70
C ILE A 116 6.46 -6.50 -4.79
N ASP A 117 7.13 -6.17 -5.90
CA ASP A 117 7.76 -4.87 -6.09
C ASP A 117 6.70 -3.74 -6.10
N SER A 118 5.55 -3.97 -6.74
CA SER A 118 4.44 -3.02 -6.76
C SER A 118 3.80 -2.82 -5.38
N LEU A 119 3.65 -3.89 -4.60
CA LEU A 119 3.10 -3.84 -3.24
C LEU A 119 4.07 -3.14 -2.28
N GLN A 120 5.37 -3.36 -2.44
CA GLN A 120 6.40 -2.65 -1.67
C GLN A 120 6.38 -1.15 -1.98
N ALA A 121 6.26 -0.77 -3.26
CA ALA A 121 6.16 0.63 -3.65
C ALA A 121 4.89 1.29 -3.07
N ALA A 122 3.74 0.62 -3.16
CA ALA A 122 2.48 1.12 -2.59
C ALA A 122 2.51 1.23 -1.06
N LEU A 123 3.17 0.28 -0.38
CA LEU A 123 3.36 0.33 1.07
C LEU A 123 4.23 1.53 1.46
N GLN A 124 5.36 1.73 0.77
CA GLN A 124 6.25 2.86 1.02
C GLN A 124 5.54 4.20 0.77
N GLU A 125 4.72 4.29 -0.27
CA GLU A 125 3.91 5.47 -0.54
C GLU A 125 2.90 5.72 0.58
N SER A 126 2.19 4.68 1.04
CA SER A 126 1.24 4.79 2.15
C SER A 126 1.92 5.18 3.46
N GLU A 127 3.15 4.71 3.72
CA GLU A 127 3.94 5.10 4.89
C GLU A 127 4.36 6.58 4.81
N SER A 128 4.83 7.03 3.64
CA SER A 128 5.17 8.44 3.40
C SER A 128 3.96 9.35 3.61
N GLN A 129 2.79 8.98 3.06
CA GLN A 129 1.54 9.73 3.25
C GLN A 129 1.11 9.76 4.72
N LYS A 130 1.31 8.66 5.46
CA LYS A 130 1.01 8.60 6.90
C LYS A 130 1.91 9.56 7.68
N ASP A 131 3.19 9.62 7.36
CA ASP A 131 4.15 10.48 8.03
C ASP A 131 3.91 11.96 7.71
N GLU A 132 3.55 12.29 6.46
CA GLU A 132 3.11 13.63 6.06
C GLU A 132 1.85 14.05 6.82
N CYS A 133 0.84 13.18 6.89
CA CYS A 133 -0.40 13.44 7.62
C CYS A 133 -0.15 13.65 9.13
N LEU A 134 0.78 12.89 9.73
CA LEU A 134 1.18 13.10 11.13
C LEU A 134 1.88 14.44 11.33
N ALA A 135 2.76 14.83 10.41
CA ALA A 135 3.44 16.13 10.46
C ALA A 135 2.44 17.29 10.31
N GLU A 136 1.47 17.17 9.41
CA GLU A 136 0.39 18.14 9.26
C GLU A 136 -0.48 18.22 10.52
N LEU A 137 -0.81 17.08 11.13
CA LEU A 137 -1.59 17.03 12.36
C LEU A 137 -0.85 17.73 13.50
N ASP A 138 0.44 17.48 13.66
CA ASP A 138 1.27 18.16 14.66
C ASP A 138 1.36 19.67 14.40
N LEU A 139 1.48 20.09 13.14
CA LEU A 139 1.47 21.50 12.76
C LEU A 139 0.15 22.16 13.14
N VAL A 140 -0.99 21.57 12.74
CA VAL A 140 -2.33 22.09 13.04
C VAL A 140 -2.57 22.13 14.54
N ARG A 141 -2.14 21.10 15.27
CA ARG A 141 -2.22 21.06 16.73
C ARG A 141 -1.45 22.21 17.37
N ASN A 142 -0.21 22.44 16.94
CA ASN A 142 0.62 23.54 17.46
C ASN A 142 0.00 24.91 17.15
N GLN A 143 -0.54 25.10 15.95
CA GLN A 143 -1.26 26.32 15.57
C GLN A 143 -2.52 26.52 16.40
N TYR A 144 -3.26 25.45 16.67
CA TYR A 144 -4.45 25.49 17.52
C TYR A 144 -4.09 25.88 18.96
N GLU A 145 -3.03 25.31 19.52
CA GLU A 145 -2.53 25.68 20.85
C GLU A 145 -2.05 27.14 20.89
N ALA A 146 -1.37 27.62 19.86
CA ALA A 146 -0.97 29.04 19.76
C ALA A 146 -2.19 29.96 19.69
N LEU A 147 -3.18 29.65 18.86
CA LEU A 147 -4.42 30.41 18.74
C LEU A 147 -5.20 30.45 20.06
N GLN A 148 -5.24 29.35 20.80
CA GLN A 148 -5.85 29.32 22.14
C GLN A 148 -5.13 30.27 23.13
N ARG A 149 -3.79 30.33 23.09
CA ARG A 149 -3.00 31.26 23.92
C ARG A 149 -3.27 32.71 23.51
N ASP A 150 -3.21 33.02 22.22
CA ASP A 150 -3.49 34.37 21.71
C ASP A 150 -4.90 34.84 22.08
N ALA A 151 -5.89 33.95 22.00
CA ALA A 151 -7.25 34.26 22.42
C ALA A 151 -7.37 34.56 23.94
N ALA A 152 -6.55 33.92 24.78
CA ALA A 152 -6.46 34.26 26.20
C ALA A 152 -5.81 35.65 26.40
N ASP A 153 -4.80 35.98 25.61
CA ASP A 153 -4.12 37.29 25.63
C ASP A 153 -5.04 38.42 25.15
N VAL A 154 -6.01 38.14 24.26
CA VAL A 154 -7.03 39.13 23.86
C VAL A 154 -7.87 39.60 25.05
N VAL A 155 -8.15 38.72 26.01
CA VAL A 155 -8.89 39.09 27.23
C VAL A 155 -8.03 40.00 28.11
N GLN A 156 -6.74 39.66 28.30
CA GLN A 156 -5.80 40.52 29.01
C GLN A 156 -5.62 41.88 28.32
N THR A 157 -5.50 41.88 27.00
CA THR A 157 -5.35 43.10 26.20
C THR A 157 -6.57 44.01 26.37
N LYS A 158 -7.79 43.45 26.33
CA LYS A 158 -9.01 44.22 26.60
C LYS A 158 -9.03 44.82 28.01
N GLN A 159 -8.54 44.07 28.99
CA GLN A 159 -8.47 44.54 30.37
C GLN A 159 -7.44 45.67 30.52
N GLN A 160 -6.24 45.50 29.97
CA GLN A 160 -5.21 46.54 29.91
C GLN A 160 -5.72 47.80 29.20
N LEU A 161 -6.42 47.67 28.07
CA LEU A 161 -6.99 48.81 27.35
C LEU A 161 -8.00 49.59 28.21
N LYS A 162 -8.79 48.88 29.03
CA LYS A 162 -9.72 49.48 29.99
C LYS A 162 -8.98 50.21 31.12
N ASP A 163 -7.91 49.63 31.63
CA ASP A 163 -7.13 50.20 32.74
C ASP A 163 -6.27 51.38 32.26
N THR A 164 -5.60 51.29 31.12
CA THR A 164 -4.91 52.42 30.48
C THR A 164 -5.88 53.57 30.17
N ARG A 165 -7.11 53.28 29.72
CA ARG A 165 -8.13 54.34 29.54
C ARG A 165 -8.49 55.03 30.86
N ARG A 166 -8.58 54.28 31.96
CA ARG A 166 -8.85 54.85 33.29
C ARG A 166 -7.69 55.72 33.76
N GLU A 167 -6.46 55.26 33.58
CA GLU A 167 -5.26 56.02 33.92
C GLU A 167 -5.16 57.31 33.11
N VAL A 168 -5.43 57.26 31.80
CA VAL A 168 -5.48 58.46 30.95
C VAL A 168 -6.52 59.45 31.46
N GLU A 169 -7.71 58.97 31.84
CA GLU A 169 -8.75 59.84 32.38
C GLU A 169 -8.35 60.41 33.74
N GLU A 170 -7.75 59.61 34.62
CA GLU A 170 -7.26 60.06 35.93
C GLU A 170 -6.15 61.10 35.81
N VAL A 171 -5.17 60.88 34.95
CA VAL A 171 -4.09 61.85 34.67
C VAL A 171 -4.69 63.14 34.10
N ARG A 172 -5.70 63.05 33.24
CA ARG A 172 -6.39 64.21 32.68
C ARG A 172 -7.13 64.99 33.78
N GLN A 173 -7.82 64.31 34.68
CA GLN A 173 -8.47 64.96 35.83
C GLN A 173 -7.44 65.63 36.73
N ARG A 174 -6.34 64.95 37.07
CA ARG A 174 -5.24 65.52 37.87
C ARG A 174 -4.61 66.74 37.19
N TYR A 175 -4.45 66.69 35.86
CA TYR A 175 -3.95 67.83 35.10
C TYR A 175 -4.89 69.03 35.22
N LEU A 176 -6.20 68.82 35.03
CA LEU A 176 -7.21 69.87 35.17
C LEU A 176 -7.25 70.45 36.59
N THR A 177 -7.18 69.62 37.63
CA THR A 177 -7.17 70.09 39.02
C THR A 177 -5.92 70.90 39.33
N VAL A 178 -4.74 70.43 38.90
CA VAL A 178 -3.47 71.16 39.09
C VAL A 178 -3.47 72.48 38.32
N GLU A 179 -4.10 72.54 37.15
CA GLU A 179 -4.26 73.77 36.37
C GLU A 179 -5.22 74.75 37.07
N GLU A 180 -6.34 74.28 37.61
CA GLU A 180 -7.25 75.09 38.41
C GLU A 180 -6.59 75.61 39.69
N GLU A 181 -5.84 74.78 40.41
CA GLU A 181 -5.08 75.16 41.60
C GLU A 181 -4.02 76.21 41.25
N ASN A 182 -3.25 76.00 40.18
CA ASN A 182 -2.31 77.00 39.67
C ASN A 182 -3.01 78.33 39.35
N ARG A 183 -4.16 78.27 38.67
CA ARG A 183 -4.94 79.46 38.30
C ARG A 183 -5.48 80.19 39.54
N ARG A 184 -5.95 79.46 40.55
CA ARG A 184 -6.39 80.01 41.84
C ARG A 184 -5.22 80.65 42.60
N LEU A 185 -4.07 79.98 42.68
CA LEU A 185 -2.87 80.51 43.32
C LEU A 185 -2.37 81.78 42.62
N ARG A 186 -2.38 81.82 41.27
CA ARG A 186 -2.07 83.03 40.50
C ARG A 186 -3.04 84.17 40.78
N LYS A 187 -4.36 83.90 40.83
CA LYS A 187 -5.36 84.93 41.17
C LYS A 187 -5.17 85.46 42.59
N ASN A 188 -4.95 84.58 43.57
CA ASN A 188 -4.74 84.98 44.96
C ASN A 188 -3.45 85.80 45.14
N THR A 189 -2.38 85.40 44.44
CA THR A 189 -1.12 86.16 44.40
C THR A 189 -1.31 87.52 43.71
N SER A 190 -2.03 87.57 42.58
CA SER A 190 -2.35 88.83 41.90
C SER A 190 -3.19 89.78 42.76
N ILE A 191 -4.12 89.26 43.57
CA ILE A 191 -4.91 90.06 44.51
C ILE A 191 -4.01 90.60 45.63
N LYS A 192 -3.11 89.78 46.18
CA LYS A 192 -2.14 90.22 47.20
C LYS A 192 -1.22 91.33 46.66
N TRP A 193 -0.70 91.19 45.44
CA TRP A 193 0.10 92.23 44.80
C TRP A 193 -0.71 93.49 44.45
N PHE A 194 -1.97 93.34 44.04
CA PHE A 194 -2.86 94.48 43.77
C PHE A 194 -3.20 95.25 45.07
N LEU A 195 -3.49 94.54 46.17
CA LEU A 195 -3.75 95.15 47.48
C LEU A 195 -2.51 95.85 48.05
N ALA A 196 -1.33 95.23 47.88
CA ALA A 196 -0.06 95.85 48.23
C ALA A 196 0.20 97.11 47.39
N GLY A 197 -0.04 97.04 46.07
CA GLY A 197 0.10 98.18 45.16
C GLY A 197 -0.86 99.33 45.47
N SER A 198 -2.14 99.04 45.78
CA SER A 198 -3.11 100.07 46.18
C SER A 198 -2.77 100.68 47.55
N GLY A 199 -2.25 99.90 48.49
CA GLY A 199 -1.71 100.39 49.76
C GLY A 199 -0.54 101.37 49.57
N VAL A 200 0.41 101.04 48.68
CA VAL A 200 1.53 101.94 48.34
C VAL A 200 1.02 103.25 47.72
N LEU A 201 0.02 103.20 46.84
CA LEU A 201 -0.60 104.39 46.24
C LEU A 201 -1.29 105.28 47.29
N LEU A 202 -2.03 104.71 48.23
CA LEU A 202 -2.70 105.45 49.31
C LEU A 202 -1.70 106.12 50.26
N ILE A 203 -0.63 105.41 50.62
CA ILE A 203 0.45 105.95 51.46
C ILE A 203 1.18 107.08 50.71
N GLY A 204 1.50 106.89 49.43
CA GLY A 204 2.09 107.92 48.59
C GLY A 204 1.21 109.17 48.47
N TRP A 205 -0.11 108.99 48.33
CA TRP A 205 -1.08 110.07 48.28
C TRP A 205 -1.17 110.86 49.60
N LEU A 206 -1.18 110.17 50.75
CA LEU A 206 -1.15 110.78 52.08
C LEU A 206 0.13 111.61 52.31
N ILE A 207 1.30 111.09 51.94
CA ILE A 207 2.57 111.80 52.06
C ILE A 207 2.59 113.02 51.12
N GLY A 208 2.06 112.89 49.90
CA GLY A 208 1.92 113.99 48.94
C GLY A 208 1.10 115.15 49.49
N LEU A 209 -0.03 114.86 50.17
CA LEU A 209 -0.88 115.85 50.83
C LEU A 209 -0.20 116.53 52.04
N GLY A 210 0.64 115.80 52.78
CA GLY A 210 1.38 116.33 53.93
C GLY A 210 2.53 117.29 53.57
N SER A 211 3.08 117.21 52.36
CA SER A 211 4.22 118.04 51.94
C SER A 211 3.83 119.43 51.38
N GLY A 212 2.53 119.70 51.20
CA GLY A 212 2.02 120.91 50.58
C GLY A 212 1.82 122.13 51.50
N ARG A 213 2.77 122.47 52.38
CA ARG A 213 2.76 123.76 53.09
C ARG A 213 4.12 124.14 53.70
N SER A 214 4.95 124.85 52.92
CA SER A 214 5.71 126.06 53.32
C SER A 214 6.94 126.29 52.42
N ARG A 215 6.90 127.36 51.62
CA ARG A 215 8.05 128.27 51.48
C ARG A 215 7.59 129.65 50.99
N LYS A 216 7.77 130.66 51.83
CA LYS A 216 7.71 132.09 51.45
C LYS A 216 9.13 132.61 51.13
N ARG A 217 9.15 133.49 50.13
CA ARG A 217 10.20 134.21 49.37
C ARG A 217 11.37 134.86 50.15
N ARG A 218 12.52 135.06 49.47
CA ARG A 218 12.97 136.38 48.91
C ARG A 218 14.27 136.31 48.07
N SER A 219 14.22 136.99 46.92
CA SER A 219 15.19 137.87 46.22
C SER A 219 16.71 137.75 46.45
N SER A 220 17.47 137.69 45.34
CA SER A 220 18.65 138.55 45.13
C SER A 220 18.89 138.82 43.63
N LEU A 221 19.34 140.04 43.36
CA LEU A 221 19.72 140.64 42.08
C LEU A 221 20.85 139.87 41.36
N LEU A 222 20.70 139.69 40.05
CA LEU A 222 21.54 140.26 38.98
C LEU A 222 20.80 140.11 37.64
#